data_AF-A0A7W7TWV6-F1
#
_entry.id   AF-A0A7W7TWV6-F1
#
_cell.length_a   1.000
_cell.length_b   1.000
_cell.length_c   1.000
_cell.angle_alpha   90.00
_cell.angle_beta   90.00
_cell.angle_gamma   90.00
#
_symmetry.space_group_name_H-M   'P 1'
#
loop_
_entity.id
_entity.type
_entity.pdbx_description
1 polymer ?
#
loop_
_entity_poly.entity_id
_entity_poly.type
_entity_poly.pdbx_seq_one_letter_code
_entity_poly.pdbx_strand_id
1 'polypeptide(L)'
;MSLKEHATRVAVLRVLRDAVDAEYQTERHEVLEELLAARAELNLKSVRVALPDDTPVATLTLVDPQPTVVVADEEAFTAWVADNHPGEVEKLVRVRPGWQRQFLARLTCLDPVADPYSGEEIPGLGVLPASEPRSFSLRPLPGGRERIARAWYTGTLDLRRLLPLKGGEDP
;
A
#
# COMPACT_ATOMS: atom_id res chain seq x y z
N MET A 1 -29.39 -6.21 4.11
CA MET A 1 -28.45 -6.05 5.24
C MET A 1 -28.49 -4.61 5.71
N SER A 2 -28.36 -4.39 7.01
CA SER A 2 -28.31 -3.05 7.60
C SER A 2 -26.91 -2.41 7.47
N LEU A 3 -26.80 -1.08 7.55
CA LEU A 3 -25.50 -0.38 7.59
C LEU A 3 -24.59 -0.93 8.69
N LYS A 4 -25.16 -1.26 9.85
CA LYS A 4 -24.44 -1.84 10.99
C LYS A 4 -23.84 -3.21 10.65
N GLU A 5 -24.58 -4.06 9.93
CA GLU A 5 -24.08 -5.36 9.46
C GLU A 5 -22.93 -5.19 8.47
N HIS A 6 -23.07 -4.27 7.51
CA HIS A 6 -22.00 -3.95 6.56
C HIS A 6 -20.74 -3.43 7.28
N ALA A 7 -20.89 -2.49 8.21
CA ALA A 7 -19.77 -1.95 8.99
C ALA A 7 -19.09 -3.04 9.84
N THR A 8 -19.86 -3.92 10.48
CA THR A 8 -19.36 -5.07 11.23
C THR A 8 -18.56 -6.00 10.32
N ARG A 9 -19.11 -6.33 9.14
CA ARG A 9 -18.45 -7.16 8.15
C ARG A 9 -17.13 -6.57 7.67
N VAL A 10 -17.07 -5.26 7.41
CA VAL A 10 -15.82 -4.59 7.01
C VAL A 10 -14.76 -4.70 8.12
N ALA A 11 -15.14 -4.51 9.39
CA ALA A 11 -14.21 -4.66 10.51
C ALA A 11 -13.66 -6.08 10.63
N VAL A 12 -14.53 -7.09 10.53
CA VAL A 12 -14.15 -8.50 10.54
C VAL A 12 -13.20 -8.83 9.39
N LEU A 13 -13.57 -8.47 8.16
CA LEU A 13 -12.77 -8.75 6.96
C LEU A 13 -11.39 -8.10 7.05
N ARG A 14 -11.29 -6.88 7.59
CA ARG A 14 -9.99 -6.25 7.80
C ARG A 14 -9.11 -7.05 8.75
N VAL A 15 -9.65 -7.48 9.90
CA VAL A 15 -8.84 -8.23 10.88
C VAL A 15 -8.37 -9.56 10.31
N LEU A 16 -9.24 -10.27 9.60
CA LEU A 16 -8.88 -11.53 8.94
C LEU A 16 -7.84 -11.30 7.84
N ARG A 17 -8.00 -10.27 7.01
CA ARG A 17 -7.02 -9.90 5.98
C ARG A 17 -5.66 -9.58 6.59
N ASP A 18 -5.63 -8.75 7.63
CA ASP A 18 -4.38 -8.35 8.29
C ASP A 18 -3.69 -9.60 8.91
N ALA A 19 -4.44 -10.58 9.43
CA ALA A 19 -3.89 -11.82 9.95
C ALA A 19 -3.37 -12.76 8.85
N VAL A 20 -4.15 -12.97 7.78
CA VAL A 20 -3.73 -13.79 6.62
C VAL A 20 -2.50 -13.19 5.94
N ASP A 21 -2.43 -11.87 5.81
CA ASP A 21 -1.27 -11.19 5.24
C ASP A 21 -0.02 -11.40 6.10
N ALA A 22 -0.13 -11.30 7.43
CA ALA A 22 1.01 -11.54 8.33
C ALA A 22 1.57 -12.97 8.22
N GLU A 23 0.70 -13.98 8.25
CA GLU A 23 1.11 -15.38 8.05
C GLU A 23 1.67 -15.60 6.65
N TYR A 24 1.01 -15.06 5.61
CA TYR A 24 1.48 -15.15 4.23
C TYR A 24 2.89 -14.56 4.06
N GLN A 25 3.19 -13.40 4.63
CA GLN A 25 4.53 -12.81 4.54
C GLN A 25 5.58 -13.64 5.29
N THR A 26 5.21 -14.22 6.43
CA THR A 26 6.10 -15.10 7.21
C THR A 26 6.46 -16.34 6.39
N GLU A 27 5.46 -17.09 5.94
CA GLU A 27 5.63 -18.29 5.10
C GLU A 27 6.36 -17.98 3.79
N ARG A 28 6.02 -16.85 3.14
CA ARG A 28 6.68 -16.43 1.90
C ARG A 28 8.18 -16.17 2.10
N HIS A 29 8.56 -15.63 3.26
CA HIS A 29 9.97 -15.40 3.58
C HIS A 29 10.70 -16.72 3.81
N GLU A 30 10.13 -17.62 4.61
CA GLU A 30 10.70 -18.94 4.88
C GLU A 30 10.88 -19.76 3.58
N VAL A 31 9.85 -19.82 2.74
CA VAL A 31 9.93 -20.51 1.43
C VAL A 31 10.98 -19.89 0.51
N LEU A 32 11.19 -18.57 0.55
CA LEU A 32 12.24 -17.93 -0.24
C LEU A 32 13.63 -18.40 0.20
N GLU A 33 13.90 -18.42 1.51
CA GLU A 33 15.16 -18.91 2.06
C GLU A 33 15.41 -20.37 1.67
N GLU A 34 14.40 -21.23 1.79
CA GLU A 34 14.50 -22.65 1.38
C GLU A 34 14.74 -22.82 -0.11
N LEU A 35 14.05 -22.05 -0.97
CA LEU A 35 14.28 -22.11 -2.42
C LEU A 35 15.69 -21.64 -2.79
N LEU A 36 16.24 -20.63 -2.10
CA LEU A 36 17.61 -20.16 -2.31
C LEU A 36 18.63 -21.23 -1.90
N ALA A 37 18.42 -21.90 -0.76
CA ALA A 37 19.25 -23.02 -0.32
C ALA A 37 19.19 -24.19 -1.33
N ALA A 38 17.99 -24.60 -1.74
CA ALA A 38 17.78 -25.66 -2.73
C ALA A 38 18.40 -25.32 -4.10
N ARG A 39 18.39 -24.04 -4.49
CA ARG A 39 19.09 -23.58 -5.69
C ARG A 39 20.61 -23.73 -5.56
N ALA A 40 21.18 -23.37 -4.42
CA ALA A 40 22.62 -23.46 -4.18
C ALA A 40 23.11 -24.92 -4.15
N GLU A 41 22.34 -25.83 -3.55
CA GLU A 41 22.73 -27.23 -3.38
C GLU A 41 22.39 -28.10 -4.59
N LEU A 42 21.20 -27.92 -5.18
CA LEU A 42 20.60 -28.84 -6.14
C LEU A 42 20.28 -28.19 -7.49
N ASN A 43 20.61 -26.90 -7.68
CA ASN A 43 20.25 -26.10 -8.86
C ASN A 43 18.73 -26.11 -9.14
N LEU A 44 17.91 -26.26 -8.11
CA LEU A 44 16.45 -26.23 -8.20
C LEU A 44 15.96 -24.78 -8.29
N LYS A 45 15.09 -24.50 -9.26
CA LYS A 45 14.57 -23.14 -9.52
C LYS A 45 13.09 -22.98 -9.20
N SER A 46 12.33 -24.07 -9.19
CA SER A 46 10.89 -24.03 -8.99
C SER A 46 10.34 -25.25 -8.27
N VAL A 47 9.23 -25.04 -7.54
CA VAL A 47 8.50 -26.08 -6.81
C VAL A 47 7.02 -26.00 -7.18
N ARG A 48 6.40 -27.16 -7.39
CA ARG A 48 4.97 -27.29 -7.65
C ARG A 48 4.19 -27.25 -6.34
N VAL A 49 3.14 -26.43 -6.28
CA VAL A 49 2.22 -26.36 -5.15
C VAL A 49 0.98 -27.16 -5.49
N ALA A 50 0.58 -28.05 -4.59
CA ALA A 50 -0.62 -28.87 -4.71
C ALA A 50 -1.47 -28.78 -3.45
N LEU A 51 -2.77 -29.04 -3.60
CA LEU A 51 -3.69 -29.29 -2.50
C LEU A 51 -3.39 -30.64 -1.83
N PRO A 52 -3.97 -30.93 -0.65
CA PRO A 52 -3.77 -32.21 0.04
C PRO A 52 -4.20 -33.46 -0.73
N ASP A 53 -5.00 -33.29 -1.80
CA ASP A 53 -5.43 -34.34 -2.72
C ASP A 53 -4.52 -34.43 -3.96
N ASP A 54 -3.32 -33.85 -3.90
CA ASP A 54 -2.33 -33.74 -4.98
C ASP A 54 -2.80 -32.91 -6.20
N THR A 55 -3.95 -32.24 -6.12
CA THR A 55 -4.40 -31.36 -7.20
C THR A 55 -3.48 -30.14 -7.31
N PRO A 56 -2.81 -29.92 -8.46
CA PRO A 56 -1.86 -28.82 -8.60
C PRO A 56 -2.57 -27.47 -8.70
N VAL A 57 -2.07 -26.47 -7.96
CA VAL A 57 -2.70 -25.14 -7.88
C VAL A 57 -1.77 -23.97 -8.21
N ALA A 58 -0.45 -24.14 -8.05
CA ALA A 58 0.51 -23.09 -8.39
C ALA A 58 1.91 -23.66 -8.64
N THR A 59 2.82 -22.80 -9.10
CA THR A 59 4.26 -23.06 -9.13
C THR A 59 4.98 -21.86 -8.54
N LEU A 60 5.87 -22.10 -7.58
CA LEU A 60 6.76 -21.08 -7.02
C LEU A 60 8.10 -21.17 -7.76
N THR A 61 8.55 -20.06 -8.33
CA THR A 61 9.76 -20.00 -9.15
C THR A 61 10.63 -18.84 -8.69
N LEU A 62 11.91 -19.09 -8.45
CA LEU A 62 12.87 -18.02 -8.22
C LEU A 62 13.03 -17.17 -9.49
N VAL A 63 12.84 -15.88 -9.33
CA VAL A 63 13.06 -14.90 -10.42
C VAL A 63 14.50 -14.46 -10.38
N ASP A 64 15.18 -14.61 -11.51
CA ASP A 64 16.53 -14.08 -11.68
C ASP A 64 16.46 -12.57 -11.89
N PRO A 65 17.06 -11.75 -11.00
CA PRO A 65 17.10 -10.31 -11.22
C PRO A 65 17.94 -10.03 -12.47
N GLN A 66 17.43 -9.16 -13.34
CA GLN A 66 18.19 -8.64 -14.46
C GLN A 66 19.02 -7.45 -13.99
N PRO A 67 20.32 -7.36 -14.35
CA PRO A 67 21.11 -6.16 -14.08
C PRO A 67 20.40 -4.93 -14.66
N THR A 68 20.25 -3.90 -13.83
CA THR A 68 19.68 -2.62 -14.26
C THR A 68 20.69 -1.51 -14.04
N VAL A 69 20.74 -0.56 -14.97
CA VAL A 69 21.58 0.62 -14.83
C VAL A 69 20.88 1.59 -13.88
N VAL A 70 21.60 2.02 -12.84
CA VAL A 70 21.14 3.04 -11.90
C VAL A 70 22.12 4.21 -11.93
N VAL A 71 21.61 5.41 -11.62
CA VAL A 71 22.47 6.55 -11.33
C VAL A 71 23.08 6.33 -9.94
N ALA A 72 24.37 6.02 -9.90
CA ALA A 72 25.09 5.77 -8.65
C ALA A 72 25.61 7.07 -8.00
N ASP A 73 25.81 8.11 -8.80
CA ASP A 73 26.24 9.44 -8.39
C ASP A 73 25.45 10.47 -9.19
N GLU A 74 24.49 11.11 -8.53
CA GLU A 74 23.58 12.07 -9.16
C GLU A 74 24.33 13.31 -9.65
N GLU A 75 25.34 13.78 -8.91
CA GLU A 75 26.07 15.01 -9.23
C GLU A 75 26.99 14.79 -10.42
N ALA A 76 27.76 13.70 -10.42
CA ALA A 76 28.61 13.34 -11.55
C ALA A 76 27.80 13.06 -12.82
N PHE A 77 26.67 12.36 -12.70
CA PHE A 77 25.78 12.12 -13.84
C PHE A 77 25.15 13.42 -14.35
N THR A 78 24.65 14.29 -13.48
CA THR A 78 24.07 15.57 -13.88
C THR A 78 25.10 16.47 -14.56
N ALA A 79 26.34 16.51 -14.07
CA ALA A 79 27.42 17.26 -14.70
C ALA A 79 27.72 16.74 -16.12
N TRP A 80 27.84 15.41 -16.28
CA TRP A 80 28.05 14.81 -17.59
C TRP A 80 26.87 15.07 -18.54
N VAL A 81 25.62 15.00 -18.06
CA VAL A 81 24.43 15.33 -18.86
C VAL A 81 24.42 16.80 -19.22
N ALA A 82 24.75 17.72 -18.30
CA ALA A 82 24.83 19.14 -18.61
C ALA A 82 25.86 19.44 -19.72
N ASP A 83 26.98 18.71 -19.74
CA ASP A 83 28.04 18.90 -20.74
C ASP A 83 27.71 18.24 -22.09
N ASN A 84 27.12 17.04 -22.09
CA ASN A 84 26.90 16.24 -23.30
C ASN A 84 25.49 16.41 -23.89
N HIS A 85 24.53 16.80 -23.05
CA HIS A 85 23.10 16.96 -23.36
C HIS A 85 22.55 18.23 -22.67
N PRO A 86 23.04 19.43 -23.00
CA PRO A 86 22.78 20.67 -22.25
C PRO A 86 21.30 21.09 -22.19
N GLY A 87 20.45 20.58 -23.07
CA GLY A 87 19.00 20.81 -23.05
C GLY A 87 18.23 19.94 -22.04
N GLU A 88 18.88 18.93 -21.47
CA GLU A 88 18.25 17.95 -20.57
C GLU A 88 18.44 18.31 -19.08
N VAL A 89 19.06 19.45 -18.78
CA VAL A 89 19.22 19.95 -17.40
C VAL A 89 18.50 21.28 -17.23
N GLU A 90 17.53 21.31 -16.31
CA GLU A 90 16.71 22.48 -16.05
C GLU A 90 17.03 23.14 -14.68
N LYS A 91 16.87 24.46 -14.63
CA LYS A 91 16.92 25.23 -13.37
C LYS A 91 15.51 25.68 -12.98
N LEU A 92 15.00 25.17 -11.86
CA LEU A 92 13.66 25.50 -11.36
C LEU A 92 13.70 26.61 -10.31
N VAL A 93 13.00 27.72 -10.58
CA VAL A 93 12.68 28.75 -9.56
C VAL A 93 11.34 28.39 -8.92
N ARG A 94 11.36 28.04 -7.63
CA ARG A 94 10.15 27.68 -6.88
C ARG A 94 10.18 28.16 -5.44
N VAL A 95 9.00 28.36 -4.86
CA VAL A 95 8.85 28.54 -3.41
C VAL A 95 9.34 27.27 -2.70
N ARG A 96 10.07 27.42 -1.60
CA ARG A 96 10.60 26.28 -0.84
C ARG A 96 9.44 25.41 -0.32
N PRO A 97 9.36 24.11 -0.66
CA PRO A 97 8.20 23.28 -0.32
C PRO A 97 7.89 23.18 1.17
N GLY A 98 8.92 23.20 2.03
CA GLY A 98 8.75 23.22 3.48
C GLY A 98 8.08 24.50 3.98
N TRP A 99 8.56 25.65 3.50
CA TRP A 99 8.01 26.95 3.85
C TRP A 99 6.58 27.11 3.33
N GLN A 100 6.33 26.76 2.06
CA GLN A 100 5.00 26.87 1.45
C GLN A 100 3.95 26.05 2.22
N ARG A 101 4.26 24.80 2.57
CA ARG A 101 3.35 23.96 3.37
C ARG A 101 3.03 24.57 4.73
N GLN A 102 4.06 25.07 5.43
CA GLN A 102 3.87 25.69 6.74
C GLN A 102 3.08 26.99 6.66
N PHE A 103 3.30 27.78 5.62
CA PHE A 103 2.58 29.03 5.39
C PHE A 103 1.09 28.76 5.11
N LEU A 104 0.79 27.89 4.14
CA LEU A 104 -0.60 27.53 3.80
C LEU A 104 -1.37 26.93 4.99
N ALA A 105 -0.72 26.14 5.85
CA ALA A 105 -1.35 25.55 7.03
C ALA A 105 -1.78 26.56 8.10
N ARG A 106 -1.29 27.81 8.03
CA ARG A 106 -1.64 28.90 8.95
C ARG A 106 -2.76 29.80 8.42
N LEU A 107 -3.12 29.66 7.15
CA LEU A 107 -4.13 30.48 6.51
C LEU A 107 -5.53 29.99 6.89
N THR A 108 -6.46 30.92 6.98
CA THR A 108 -7.87 30.61 7.14
C THR A 108 -8.48 30.33 5.76
N CYS A 109 -9.31 29.30 5.64
CA CYS A 109 -10.05 28.97 4.42
C CYS A 109 -11.26 29.91 4.22
N LEU A 110 -11.01 31.22 4.14
CA LEU A 110 -11.99 32.25 3.78
C LEU A 110 -11.59 32.86 2.44
N ASP A 111 -12.60 33.28 1.67
CA ASP A 111 -12.41 33.94 0.37
C ASP A 111 -12.77 35.44 0.50
N PRO A 112 -11.88 36.38 0.16
CA PRO A 112 -10.50 36.18 -0.32
C PRO A 112 -9.54 35.69 0.77
N VAL A 113 -8.49 34.95 0.37
CA VAL A 113 -7.46 34.44 1.29
C VAL A 113 -6.53 35.58 1.70
N ALA A 114 -6.54 35.94 2.99
CA ALA A 114 -5.73 37.01 3.54
C ALA A 114 -4.56 36.50 4.40
N ASP A 115 -3.46 37.27 4.45
CA ASP A 115 -2.36 37.04 5.37
C ASP A 115 -2.84 37.21 6.82
N PRO A 116 -2.58 36.23 7.71
CA PRO A 116 -3.12 36.27 9.07
C PRO A 116 -2.49 37.35 9.95
N TYR A 117 -1.35 37.93 9.55
CA TYR A 117 -0.65 38.99 10.29
C TYR A 117 -0.97 40.38 9.74
N SER A 118 -0.94 40.58 8.42
CA SER A 118 -1.20 41.90 7.82
C SER A 118 -2.68 42.13 7.46
N GLY A 119 -3.46 41.06 7.28
CA GLY A 119 -4.83 41.13 6.78
C GLY A 119 -4.93 41.45 5.28
N GLU A 120 -3.80 41.55 4.58
CA GLU A 120 -3.78 41.80 3.14
C GLU A 120 -4.14 40.54 2.36
N GLU A 121 -4.93 40.69 1.29
CA GLU A 121 -5.22 39.60 0.36
C GLU A 121 -3.93 39.07 -0.28
N ILE A 122 -3.76 37.75 -0.31
CA ILE A 122 -2.61 37.08 -0.91
C ILE A 122 -2.95 36.72 -2.36
N PRO A 123 -2.34 37.38 -3.37
CA PRO A 123 -2.64 37.08 -4.77
C PRO A 123 -2.26 35.63 -5.14
N GLY A 124 -3.12 34.97 -5.91
CA GLY A 124 -2.90 33.61 -6.42
C GLY A 124 -3.34 32.49 -5.47
N LEU A 125 -3.91 32.81 -4.31
CA LEU A 125 -4.58 31.85 -3.43
C LEU A 125 -6.10 31.93 -3.56
N GLY A 126 -6.77 30.78 -3.47
CA GLY A 126 -8.23 30.70 -3.47
C GLY A 126 -8.70 29.50 -2.65
N VAL A 127 -9.96 29.55 -2.21
CA VAL A 127 -10.56 28.48 -1.42
C VAL A 127 -11.42 27.61 -2.33
N LEU A 128 -11.06 26.33 -2.45
CA LEU A 128 -11.93 25.34 -3.06
C LEU A 128 -12.90 24.79 -2.01
N PRO A 129 -14.19 24.59 -2.35
CA PRO A 129 -15.12 23.93 -1.44
C PRO A 129 -14.62 22.52 -1.13
N ALA A 130 -14.82 22.08 0.12
CA ALA A 130 -14.50 20.72 0.51
C ALA A 130 -15.28 19.75 -0.38
N SER A 131 -14.56 18.85 -1.05
CA SER A 131 -15.20 17.76 -1.79
C SER A 131 -15.95 16.83 -0.84
N GLU A 132 -16.99 16.17 -1.35
CA GLU A 132 -17.66 15.11 -0.61
C GLU A 132 -16.67 14.01 -0.17
N PRO A 133 -16.81 13.44 1.05
CA PRO A 133 -15.94 12.37 1.52
C PRO A 133 -15.94 11.18 0.56
N ARG A 134 -14.74 10.81 0.07
CA ARG A 134 -14.56 9.67 -0.86
C ARG A 134 -14.24 8.35 -0.15
N SER A 135 -14.04 8.39 1.16
CA SER A 135 -13.62 7.22 1.95
C SER A 135 -14.01 7.37 3.43
N PHE A 136 -13.91 6.28 4.16
CA PHE A 136 -14.05 6.25 5.62
C PHE A 136 -12.80 5.66 6.26
N SER A 137 -12.51 6.06 7.50
CA SER A 137 -11.47 5.43 8.31
C SER A 137 -12.05 4.31 9.15
N LEU A 138 -11.31 3.21 9.30
CA LEU A 138 -11.65 2.14 10.23
C LEU A 138 -10.55 2.07 11.28
N ARG A 139 -10.92 2.07 12.55
CA ARG A 139 -10.01 1.87 13.67
C ARG A 139 -10.63 0.84 14.62
N PRO A 140 -10.09 -0.39 14.70
CA PRO A 140 -10.55 -1.34 15.70
C PRO A 140 -10.42 -0.73 17.10
N LEU A 141 -11.41 -0.97 17.94
CA LEU A 141 -11.33 -0.62 19.36
C LEU A 141 -10.29 -1.51 20.06
N PRO A 142 -9.76 -1.10 21.24
CA PRO A 142 -8.94 -1.97 22.07
C PRO A 142 -9.64 -3.32 22.34
N GLY A 143 -8.94 -4.43 22.14
CA GLY A 143 -9.52 -5.78 22.28
C GLY A 143 -10.38 -6.23 21.09
N GLY A 144 -10.60 -5.38 20.08
CA GLY A 144 -11.49 -5.66 18.96
C GLY A 144 -10.98 -6.79 18.07
N ARG A 145 -9.66 -6.85 17.83
CA ARG A 145 -9.03 -7.90 17.02
C ARG A 145 -9.16 -9.26 17.70
N GLU A 146 -8.88 -9.31 19.00
CA GLU A 146 -8.93 -10.51 19.84
C GLU A 146 -10.35 -11.06 19.93
N ARG A 147 -11.37 -10.18 20.03
CA ARG A 147 -12.77 -10.59 20.02
C ARG A 147 -13.19 -11.18 18.68
N ILE A 148 -12.76 -10.59 17.56
CA ILE A 148 -13.04 -11.12 16.22
C ILE A 148 -12.36 -12.48 16.03
N ALA A 149 -11.08 -12.59 16.41
CA ALA A 149 -10.34 -13.85 16.35
C ALA A 149 -11.00 -14.92 17.20
N ARG A 150 -11.38 -14.60 18.45
CA ARG A 150 -12.12 -15.53 19.32
C ARG A 150 -13.44 -15.97 18.70
N ALA A 151 -14.23 -15.04 18.17
CA ALA A 151 -15.51 -15.37 17.54
C ALA A 151 -15.32 -16.31 16.33
N TRP A 152 -14.23 -16.15 15.59
CA TRP A 152 -13.84 -17.09 14.54
C TRP A 152 -13.47 -18.47 15.09
N TYR A 153 -12.54 -18.54 16.04
CA TYR A 153 -12.11 -19.81 16.63
C TYR A 153 -13.26 -20.58 17.31
N THR A 154 -14.22 -19.89 17.92
CA THR A 154 -15.38 -20.53 18.56
C THR A 154 -16.53 -20.83 17.60
N GLY A 155 -16.39 -20.56 16.29
CA GLY A 155 -17.42 -20.81 15.28
C GLY A 155 -18.62 -19.87 15.34
N THR A 156 -18.59 -18.82 16.17
CA THR A 156 -19.61 -17.76 16.19
C THR A 156 -19.57 -16.93 14.91
N LEU A 157 -18.38 -16.81 14.31
CA LEU A 157 -18.15 -16.17 13.03
C LEU A 157 -17.98 -17.25 11.94
N ASP A 158 -19.00 -17.43 11.10
CA ASP A 158 -18.94 -18.37 9.98
C ASP A 158 -18.24 -17.75 8.76
N LEU A 159 -16.99 -18.18 8.50
CA LEU A 159 -16.20 -17.69 7.37
C LEU A 159 -16.80 -18.04 6.02
N ARG A 160 -17.55 -19.15 5.88
CA ARG A 160 -18.12 -19.56 4.58
C ARG A 160 -19.22 -18.59 4.14
N ARG A 161 -19.98 -18.07 5.11
CA ARG A 161 -20.96 -17.01 4.88
C ARG A 161 -20.30 -15.64 4.69
N LEU A 162 -19.16 -15.42 5.35
CA LEU A 162 -18.42 -14.16 5.21
C LEU A 162 -17.63 -14.07 3.91
N LEU A 163 -17.15 -15.16 3.37
CA LEU A 163 -16.38 -15.22 2.13
C LEU A 163 -17.04 -16.24 1.21
N PRO A 164 -18.15 -15.86 0.55
CA PRO A 164 -18.74 -16.71 -0.47
C PRO A 164 -17.79 -16.72 -1.68
N LEU A 165 -16.76 -17.56 -1.61
CA LEU A 165 -15.91 -17.87 -2.75
C LEU A 165 -16.73 -18.79 -3.65
N LYS A 166 -17.12 -18.29 -4.82
CA LYS A 166 -17.66 -19.16 -5.86
C LYS A 166 -16.51 -20.04 -6.33
N GLY A 167 -16.59 -21.35 -6.06
CA GLY A 167 -15.78 -22.30 -6.83
C GLY A 167 -16.15 -22.10 -8.29
N GLY A 168 -15.17 -21.94 -9.18
CA GLY A 168 -15.44 -21.73 -10.59
C GLY A 168 -16.41 -22.80 -11.09
N GLU A 169 -17.53 -22.37 -11.68
CA GLU A 169 -18.20 -23.21 -12.67
C GLU A 169 -17.26 -23.21 -13.88
N ASP A 170 -16.61 -24.35 -14.13
CA ASP A 170 -15.96 -24.57 -15.43
C ASP A 170 -17.03 -24.50 -16.53
N PRO A 171 -16.76 -23.83 -17.66
CA PRO A 171 -17.67 -23.78 -18.82
C PRO A 171 -17.82 -25.14 -19.52
#